data_AF-A0A7S1GM26-F1
#
_entry.id   AF-A0A7S1GM26-F1
#
_cell.length_a   1.000
_cell.length_b   1.000
_cell.length_c   1.000
_cell.angle_alpha   90.00
_cell.angle_beta   90.00
_cell.angle_gamma   90.00
#
_symmetry.space_group_name_H-M   'P 1'
#
loop_
_entity.id
_entity.type
_entity.pdbx_description
1 polymer ?
#
loop_
_entity_poly.entity_id
_entity_poly.type
_entity_poly.pdbx_seq_one_letter_code
_entity_poly.pdbx_strand_id
1 'polypeptide(L)'
;MVRVTSGDDVPTRIILGIFNVAMALMFGKILLVFREEGWEKLTDNEVCDEVLRPRVLRTLGLSFVEVMNASIGMTRSNPGSILLFFAARLGIERFVTPAITCGAWQHLVTVLFWASGETIRFTCFILSAIFPESSVPKYIRYTLGPIMFTCGTVGEILMLIRAAYEGRPLVYIAVALWPVGFYSLMKQLLEQRRKHLLKNNKPEVKRV
;
A
#
# COMPACT_ATOMS: atom_id res chain seq x y z
N MET A 1 0.45 9.63 -0.17
CA MET A 1 1.80 10.02 -0.67
C MET A 1 2.40 11.15 0.17
N VAL A 2 2.91 10.78 1.34
CA VAL A 2 3.67 11.68 2.23
C VAL A 2 4.98 12.09 1.55
N ARG A 3 5.14 13.37 1.20
CA ARG A 3 6.40 13.91 0.67
C ARG A 3 6.79 15.11 1.52
N VAL A 4 7.89 14.97 2.25
CA VAL A 4 8.55 16.09 2.92
C VAL A 4 9.17 17.00 1.85
N THR A 5 8.83 18.29 1.83
CA THR A 5 9.34 19.26 0.86
C THR A 5 10.27 20.28 1.50
N SER A 6 11.13 20.88 0.68
CA SER A 6 12.09 21.93 1.08
C SER A 6 11.44 23.19 1.67
N GLY A 7 10.12 23.36 1.55
CA GLY A 7 9.36 24.50 2.12
C GLY A 7 8.50 24.14 3.33
N ASP A 8 8.46 22.88 3.76
CA ASP A 8 7.68 22.49 4.94
C ASP A 8 8.43 22.92 6.20
N ASP A 9 7.69 23.36 7.22
CA ASP A 9 8.21 23.67 8.54
C ASP A 9 8.87 22.43 9.17
N VAL A 10 9.94 22.66 9.93
CA VAL A 10 10.72 21.59 10.58
C VAL A 10 9.84 20.59 11.36
N PRO A 11 8.82 21.02 12.12
CA PRO A 11 7.90 20.11 12.82
C PRO A 11 7.18 19.14 11.89
N THR A 12 6.60 19.61 10.78
CA THR A 12 5.92 18.74 9.81
C THR A 12 6.87 17.69 9.23
N ARG A 13 8.12 18.05 8.92
CA ARG A 13 9.10 17.09 8.42
C ARG A 13 9.38 15.97 9.41
N ILE A 14 9.54 16.32 10.68
CA ILE A 14 9.83 15.36 11.75
C ILE A 14 8.64 14.42 11.95
N ILE A 15 7.42 14.97 12.04
CA ILE A 15 6.18 14.19 12.23
C ILE A 15 6.01 13.20 11.08
N LEU A 16 6.14 13.67 9.83
CA LEU A 16 6.02 12.81 8.65
C LEU A 16 7.15 11.78 8.56
N GLY A 17 8.38 12.14 8.98
CA GLY A 17 9.51 11.22 9.07
C GLY A 17 9.24 10.07 10.03
N ILE A 18 8.83 10.39 11.26
CA ILE A 18 8.46 9.40 12.29
C ILE A 18 7.32 8.51 11.80
N PHE A 19 6.30 9.10 11.19
CA PHE A 19 5.17 8.36 10.63
C PHE A 19 5.63 7.37 9.54
N ASN A 20 6.48 7.80 8.60
CA ASN A 20 7.01 6.92 7.56
C ASN A 20 7.81 5.75 8.15
N VAL A 21 8.64 6.00 9.18
CA VAL A 21 9.38 4.94 9.90
C VAL A 21 8.42 3.96 10.56
N ALA A 22 7.43 4.46 11.31
CA ALA A 22 6.44 3.62 11.98
C ALA A 22 5.68 2.74 10.96
N MET A 23 5.27 3.31 9.83
CA MET A 23 4.60 2.57 8.77
C MET A 23 5.49 1.51 8.13
N ALA A 24 6.74 1.83 7.81
CA ALA A 24 7.70 0.88 7.24
C ALA A 24 7.93 -0.30 8.20
N LEU A 25 8.08 -0.03 9.50
CA LEU A 25 8.27 -1.07 10.51
C LEU A 25 7.02 -1.93 10.69
N MET A 26 5.83 -1.35 10.69
CA MET A 26 4.58 -2.10 10.88
C MET A 26 4.29 -3.04 9.70
N PHE A 27 4.44 -2.56 8.46
CA PHE A 27 4.33 -3.44 7.30
C PHE A 27 5.49 -4.43 7.20
N GLY A 28 6.71 -4.02 7.58
CA GLY A 28 7.85 -4.94 7.68
C GLY A 28 7.61 -6.07 8.67
N LYS A 29 6.95 -5.81 9.81
CA LYS A 29 6.56 -6.85 10.77
C LYS A 29 5.57 -7.87 10.19
N ILE A 30 4.67 -7.46 9.30
CA ILE A 30 3.80 -8.42 8.59
C ILE A 30 4.64 -9.37 7.73
N LEU A 31 5.63 -8.85 7.00
CA LEU A 31 6.54 -9.68 6.21
C LEU A 31 7.41 -10.61 7.07
N LEU A 32 7.79 -10.16 8.26
CA LEU A 32 8.49 -11.02 9.22
C LEU A 32 7.61 -12.19 9.68
N VAL A 33 6.31 -12.01 9.87
CA VAL A 33 5.39 -13.13 10.16
C VAL A 33 5.39 -14.16 9.04
N PHE A 34 5.35 -13.74 7.77
CA PHE A 34 5.47 -14.66 6.62
C PHE A 34 6.77 -15.46 6.65
N ARG A 35 7.86 -14.84 7.12
CA ARG A 35 9.16 -15.50 7.25
C ARG A 35 9.23 -16.45 8.46
N GLU A 36 8.72 -16.03 9.61
CA GLU A 36 8.84 -16.75 10.90
C GLU A 36 7.89 -17.95 10.97
N GLU A 37 6.62 -17.76 10.60
CA GLU A 37 5.63 -18.83 10.63
C GLU A 37 5.74 -19.73 9.39
N GLY A 38 6.12 -19.15 8.25
CA GLY A 38 6.18 -19.84 6.97
C GLY A 38 4.80 -19.98 6.32
N TRP A 39 4.82 -20.24 5.00
CA TRP A 39 3.60 -20.30 4.20
C TRP A 39 2.64 -21.40 4.65
N GLU A 40 3.17 -22.61 4.91
CA GLU A 40 2.37 -23.78 5.28
C GLU A 40 1.59 -23.54 6.58
N LYS A 41 2.24 -23.02 7.63
CA LYS A 41 1.53 -22.74 8.89
C LYS A 41 0.50 -21.63 8.75
N LEU A 42 0.75 -20.63 7.91
CA LEU A 42 -0.21 -19.55 7.67
C LEU A 42 -1.44 -20.00 6.87
N THR A 43 -1.40 -21.17 6.22
CA THR A 43 -2.61 -21.76 5.63
C THR A 43 -3.55 -22.35 6.70
N ASP A 44 -3.07 -22.57 7.92
CA ASP A 44 -3.91 -22.85 9.06
C ASP A 44 -4.68 -21.59 9.48
N ASN A 45 -6.01 -21.71 9.54
CA ASN A 45 -6.88 -20.58 9.83
C ASN A 45 -6.69 -20.04 11.25
N GLU A 46 -6.43 -20.91 12.22
CA GLU A 46 -6.23 -20.52 13.61
C GLU A 46 -4.95 -19.68 13.73
N VAL A 47 -3.84 -20.17 13.17
CA VAL A 47 -2.56 -19.44 13.14
C VAL A 47 -2.70 -18.11 12.41
N CYS A 48 -3.39 -18.09 11.25
CA CYS A 48 -3.59 -16.87 10.49
C CYS A 48 -4.43 -15.84 11.26
N ASP A 49 -5.54 -16.25 11.87
CA ASP A 49 -6.44 -15.35 12.61
C ASP A 49 -5.82 -14.86 13.93
N GLU A 50 -4.98 -15.65 14.60
CA GLU A 50 -4.30 -15.24 15.84
C GLU A 50 -3.06 -14.40 15.59
N VAL A 51 -2.27 -14.74 14.57
CA VAL A 51 -0.95 -14.13 14.35
C VAL A 51 -1.01 -13.05 13.28
N LEU A 52 -1.43 -13.38 12.06
CA LEU A 52 -1.31 -12.49 10.91
C LEU A 52 -2.36 -11.38 10.94
N ARG A 53 -3.63 -11.75 11.03
CA ARG A 53 -4.76 -10.83 10.86
C ARG A 53 -4.78 -9.67 11.86
N PRO A 54 -4.48 -9.84 13.17
CA PRO A 54 -4.46 -8.73 14.11
C PRO A 54 -3.32 -7.75 13.83
N ARG A 55 -2.22 -8.20 13.22
CA ARG A 55 -1.11 -7.34 12.78
C ARG A 55 -1.50 -6.55 11.54
N VAL A 56 -2.19 -7.18 10.59
CA VAL A 56 -2.76 -6.50 9.41
C VAL A 56 -3.74 -5.41 9.82
N LEU A 57 -4.73 -5.74 10.67
CA LEU A 57 -5.73 -4.77 11.13
C LEU A 57 -5.13 -3.59 11.91
N ARG A 58 -4.16 -3.84 12.79
CA ARG A 58 -3.44 -2.76 13.50
C ARG A 58 -2.66 -1.86 12.53
N THR A 59 -2.02 -2.44 11.52
CA THR A 59 -1.27 -1.69 10.51
C THR A 59 -2.19 -0.87 9.61
N LEU A 60 -3.35 -1.41 9.24
CA LEU A 60 -4.40 -0.65 8.55
C LEU A 60 -4.94 0.48 9.43
N GLY A 61 -5.17 0.24 10.73
CA GLY A 61 -5.56 1.27 11.68
C GLY A 61 -4.57 2.45 11.71
N LEU A 62 -3.26 2.17 11.75
CA LEU A 62 -2.23 3.21 11.66
C LEU A 62 -2.24 3.92 10.29
N SER A 63 -2.56 3.20 9.21
CA SER A 63 -2.66 3.77 7.86
C SER A 63 -3.76 4.85 7.76
N PHE A 64 -4.77 4.83 8.63
CA PHE A 64 -5.77 5.89 8.70
C PHE A 64 -5.18 7.27 9.02
N VAL A 65 -4.06 7.31 9.76
CA VAL A 65 -3.32 8.55 10.00
C VAL A 65 -2.79 9.17 8.70
N GLU A 66 -2.51 8.37 7.65
CA GLU A 66 -2.16 8.91 6.33
C GLU A 66 -3.33 9.68 5.72
N VAL A 67 -4.57 9.19 5.90
CA VAL A 67 -5.79 9.89 5.47
C VAL A 67 -5.91 11.22 6.22
N MET A 68 -5.74 11.21 7.55
CA MET A 68 -5.80 12.43 8.36
C MET A 68 -4.75 13.45 7.92
N ASN A 69 -3.49 13.03 7.76
CA ASN A 69 -2.39 13.88 7.31
C ASN A 69 -2.64 14.47 5.92
N ALA A 70 -3.28 13.73 5.01
CA ALA A 70 -3.66 14.25 3.70
C ALA A 70 -4.83 15.24 3.79
N SER A 71 -5.82 14.97 4.63
CA SER A 71 -7.01 15.83 4.80
C SER A 71 -6.68 17.20 5.41
N ILE A 72 -5.72 17.25 6.35
CA ILE A 72 -5.25 18.51 6.95
C ILE A 72 -4.17 19.22 6.11
N GLY A 73 -3.82 18.69 4.93
CA GLY A 73 -2.86 19.31 4.03
C GLY A 73 -1.38 19.12 4.42
N MET A 74 -1.06 18.31 5.43
CA MET A 74 0.32 17.95 5.76
C MET A 74 1.01 17.17 4.63
N THR A 75 0.24 16.54 3.74
CA THR A 75 0.80 15.87 2.55
C THR A 75 0.13 16.39 1.28
N ARG A 76 0.88 16.41 0.17
CA ARG A 76 0.36 16.78 -1.16
C ARG A 76 -0.49 15.69 -1.84
N SER A 77 -0.95 14.72 -1.07
CA SER A 77 -1.70 13.59 -1.62
C SER A 77 -3.16 13.96 -1.75
N ASN A 78 -3.83 13.41 -2.75
CA ASN A 78 -5.28 13.47 -2.78
C ASN A 78 -5.84 12.60 -1.63
N PRO A 79 -6.52 13.19 -0.63
CA PRO A 79 -7.06 12.43 0.51
C PRO A 79 -8.11 11.42 0.06
N GLY A 80 -8.89 11.71 -0.98
CA GLY A 80 -9.89 10.78 -1.52
C GLY A 80 -9.27 9.51 -2.08
N SER A 81 -8.11 9.61 -2.75
CA SER A 81 -7.40 8.43 -3.23
C SER A 81 -6.85 7.57 -2.09
N ILE A 82 -6.30 8.19 -1.04
CA ILE A 82 -5.79 7.45 0.14
C ILE A 82 -6.96 6.80 0.91
N LEU A 83 -8.06 7.53 1.08
CA LEU A 83 -9.26 7.01 1.73
C LEU A 83 -9.82 5.82 0.96
N LEU A 84 -9.89 5.89 -0.37
CA LEU A 84 -10.31 4.77 -1.21
C LEU A 84 -9.44 3.53 -0.99
N PHE A 85 -8.11 3.69 -0.99
CA PHE A 85 -7.17 2.60 -0.70
C PHE A 85 -7.38 1.99 0.69
N PHE A 86 -7.49 2.85 1.71
CA PHE A 86 -7.72 2.43 3.09
C PHE A 86 -9.04 1.68 3.23
N ALA A 87 -10.13 2.26 2.71
CA ALA A 87 -11.48 1.70 2.81
C ALA A 87 -11.60 0.37 2.06
N ALA A 88 -10.98 0.25 0.88
CA ALA A 88 -10.94 -0.99 0.12
C ALA A 88 -10.27 -2.11 0.92
N ARG A 89 -9.04 -1.88 1.43
CA ARG A 89 -8.32 -2.89 2.20
C ARG A 89 -9.00 -3.23 3.52
N LEU A 90 -9.46 -2.23 4.26
CA LEU A 90 -10.19 -2.45 5.50
C LEU A 90 -11.50 -3.23 5.25
N GLY A 91 -12.18 -2.92 4.15
CA GLY A 91 -13.39 -3.61 3.73
C GLY A 91 -13.14 -5.09 3.43
N ILE A 92 -12.07 -5.39 2.68
CA ILE A 92 -11.62 -6.76 2.42
C ILE A 92 -11.35 -7.48 3.74
N GLU A 93 -10.50 -6.94 4.61
CA GLU A 93 -10.11 -7.58 5.87
C GLU A 93 -11.27 -7.79 6.86
N ARG A 94 -12.24 -6.88 6.86
CA ARG A 94 -13.35 -6.90 7.81
C ARG A 94 -14.56 -7.70 7.32
N PHE A 95 -14.86 -7.66 6.03
CA PHE A 95 -16.08 -8.23 5.47
C PHE A 95 -15.84 -9.44 4.55
N VAL A 96 -14.68 -9.54 3.90
CA VAL A 96 -14.38 -10.58 2.91
C VAL A 96 -13.52 -11.69 3.50
N THR A 97 -12.44 -11.36 4.23
CA THR A 97 -11.58 -12.36 4.88
C THR A 97 -12.36 -13.33 5.80
N PRO A 98 -13.35 -12.91 6.61
CA PRO A 98 -14.17 -13.83 7.39
C PRO A 98 -15.03 -14.80 6.57
N ALA A 99 -15.37 -14.42 5.33
CA ALA A 99 -16.18 -15.27 4.47
C ALA A 99 -15.32 -16.42 3.90
N ILE A 100 -14.14 -16.08 3.39
CA ILE A 100 -13.28 -17.03 2.66
C ILE A 100 -12.25 -17.77 3.52
N THR A 101 -12.19 -17.47 4.81
CA THR A 101 -11.17 -17.87 5.81
C THR A 101 -9.82 -17.16 5.67
N CYS A 102 -9.12 -16.93 6.79
CA CYS A 102 -7.86 -16.19 6.83
C CYS A 102 -6.73 -16.94 6.11
N GLY A 103 -6.61 -18.25 6.28
CA GLY A 103 -5.54 -19.07 5.69
C GLY A 103 -5.70 -19.29 4.18
N ALA A 104 -6.77 -18.76 3.57
CA ALA A 104 -6.95 -18.83 2.12
C ALA A 104 -5.77 -18.20 1.38
N TRP A 105 -5.22 -18.93 0.40
CA TRP A 105 -4.05 -18.47 -0.35
C TRP A 105 -4.28 -17.10 -1.01
N GLN A 106 -5.51 -16.78 -1.43
CA GLN A 106 -5.84 -15.46 -2.00
C GLN A 106 -5.58 -14.34 -0.99
N HIS A 107 -5.96 -14.56 0.28
CA HIS A 107 -5.71 -13.61 1.37
C HIS A 107 -4.21 -13.49 1.66
N LEU A 108 -3.51 -14.62 1.81
CA LEU A 108 -2.07 -14.63 2.08
C LEU A 108 -1.26 -13.91 1.00
N VAL A 109 -1.55 -14.18 -0.28
CA VAL A 109 -0.92 -13.50 -1.43
C VAL A 109 -1.22 -12.00 -1.40
N THR A 110 -2.47 -11.62 -1.15
CA THR A 110 -2.91 -10.23 -1.07
C THR A 110 -2.15 -9.47 0.01
N VAL A 111 -2.12 -10.01 1.22
CA VAL A 111 -1.43 -9.39 2.37
C VAL A 111 0.07 -9.29 2.10
N LEU A 112 0.69 -10.32 1.52
CA LEU A 112 2.11 -10.33 1.19
C LEU A 112 2.48 -9.20 0.20
N PHE A 113 1.76 -9.10 -0.92
CA PHE A 113 2.04 -8.08 -1.93
C PHE A 113 1.77 -6.67 -1.41
N TRP A 114 0.72 -6.49 -0.61
CA TRP A 114 0.44 -5.20 0.00
C TRP A 114 1.50 -4.80 1.02
N ALA A 115 1.83 -5.69 1.95
CA ALA A 115 2.87 -5.41 2.95
C ALA A 115 4.22 -5.13 2.29
N SER A 116 4.56 -5.85 1.21
CA SER A 116 5.76 -5.62 0.43
C SER A 116 5.76 -4.24 -0.24
N GLY A 117 4.69 -3.92 -0.97
CA GLY A 117 4.55 -2.63 -1.65
C GLY A 117 4.60 -1.44 -0.69
N GLU A 118 3.95 -1.56 0.46
CA GLU A 118 3.92 -0.52 1.49
C GLU A 118 5.27 -0.36 2.21
N THR A 119 5.91 -1.47 2.57
CA THR A 119 7.27 -1.45 3.16
C THR A 119 8.25 -0.75 2.22
N ILE A 120 8.24 -1.11 0.93
CA ILE A 120 9.08 -0.46 -0.09
C ILE A 120 8.74 1.03 -0.19
N ARG A 121 7.44 1.38 -0.24
CA ARG A 121 6.97 2.76 -0.38
C ARG A 121 7.49 3.65 0.75
N PHE A 122 7.27 3.24 2.00
CA PHE A 122 7.67 4.03 3.16
C PHE A 122 9.19 4.06 3.35
N THR A 123 9.89 2.94 3.09
CA THR A 123 11.36 2.92 3.08
C THR A 123 11.93 3.89 2.06
N CYS A 124 11.38 3.93 0.85
CA CYS A 124 11.81 4.88 -0.18
C CYS A 124 11.54 6.34 0.20
N PHE A 125 10.48 6.63 0.98
CA PHE A 125 10.25 7.98 1.51
C PHE A 125 11.31 8.38 2.54
N ILE A 126 11.65 7.47 3.46
CA ILE A 126 12.72 7.68 4.43
C ILE A 126 14.04 7.95 3.70
N LEU A 127 14.41 7.08 2.76
CA LEU A 127 15.64 7.23 1.97
C LEU A 127 15.65 8.52 1.14
N SER A 128 14.51 8.92 0.59
CA SER A 128 14.41 10.20 -0.15
C SER A 128 14.53 11.42 0.76
N ALA A 129 14.21 11.29 2.05
CA ALA A 129 14.38 12.37 3.03
C ALA A 129 15.83 12.47 3.50
N ILE A 130 16.51 11.33 3.68
CA ILE A 130 17.93 11.26 4.08
C ILE A 130 18.85 11.66 2.90
N PHE A 131 18.54 11.18 1.69
CA PHE A 131 19.34 11.39 0.48
C PHE A 131 18.51 12.11 -0.61
N PRO A 132 18.24 13.43 -0.46
CA PRO A 132 17.33 14.16 -1.35
C PRO A 132 17.78 14.19 -2.82
N GLU A 133 19.09 14.21 -3.05
CA GLU A 133 19.72 14.22 -4.38
C GLU A 133 19.63 12.86 -5.10
N SER A 134 19.44 11.76 -4.36
CA SER A 134 19.35 10.44 -4.96
C SER A 134 18.02 10.24 -5.69
N SER A 135 18.09 9.83 -6.96
CA SER A 135 16.93 9.43 -7.76
C SER A 135 16.55 7.96 -7.53
N VAL A 136 17.44 7.16 -6.95
CA VAL A 136 17.29 5.69 -6.81
C VAL A 136 16.03 5.31 -6.01
N PRO A 137 15.73 5.88 -4.83
CA PRO A 137 14.52 5.50 -4.08
C PRO A 137 13.23 5.81 -4.85
N LYS A 138 13.23 6.92 -5.60
CA LYS A 138 12.09 7.29 -6.45
C LYS A 138 11.93 6.29 -7.60
N TYR A 139 13.03 5.91 -8.25
CA TYR A 139 13.04 4.92 -9.32
C TYR A 139 12.51 3.55 -8.86
N ILE A 140 13.02 3.04 -7.73
CA ILE A 140 12.55 1.76 -7.16
C ILE A 140 11.04 1.81 -6.91
N ARG A 141 10.57 2.86 -6.21
CA ARG A 141 9.16 3.02 -5.88
C ARG A 141 8.27 3.11 -7.12
N TYR A 142 8.70 3.82 -8.17
CA TYR A 142 7.92 3.96 -9.40
C TYR A 142 7.98 2.73 -10.30
N THR A 143 8.93 1.81 -10.09
CA THR A 143 9.03 0.55 -10.82
C THR A 143 8.29 -0.58 -10.09
N LEU A 144 8.57 -0.78 -8.80
CA LEU A 144 7.97 -1.85 -8.01
C LEU A 144 6.55 -1.51 -7.54
N GLY A 145 6.24 -0.23 -7.30
CA GLY A 145 4.93 0.20 -6.84
C GLY A 145 3.78 -0.27 -7.74
N PRO A 146 3.81 0.00 -9.06
CA PRO A 146 2.78 -0.48 -9.98
C PRO A 146 2.63 -2.01 -10.02
N ILE A 147 3.75 -2.75 -9.92
CA ILE A 147 3.75 -4.22 -9.93
C ILE A 147 3.07 -4.74 -8.67
N MET A 148 3.56 -4.34 -7.49
CA MET A 148 2.99 -4.75 -6.19
C MET A 148 1.53 -4.34 -6.06
N PHE A 149 1.16 -3.16 -6.54
CA PHE A 149 -0.22 -2.69 -6.56
C PHE A 149 -1.12 -3.60 -7.41
N THR A 150 -0.68 -3.96 -8.62
CA THR A 150 -1.44 -4.86 -9.51
C THR A 150 -1.62 -6.23 -8.88
N CYS A 151 -0.54 -6.82 -8.34
CA CYS A 151 -0.60 -8.14 -7.71
C CYS A 151 -1.51 -8.16 -6.47
N GLY A 152 -1.42 -7.15 -5.61
CA GLY A 152 -2.29 -7.01 -4.44
C GLY A 152 -3.77 -6.87 -4.84
N THR A 153 -4.06 -6.02 -5.83
CA THR A 153 -5.42 -5.85 -6.37
C THR A 153 -5.98 -7.12 -7.00
N VAL A 154 -5.19 -7.86 -7.78
CA VAL A 154 -5.64 -9.15 -8.34
C VAL A 154 -6.02 -10.11 -7.20
N GLY A 155 -5.22 -10.16 -6.14
CA GLY A 155 -5.56 -10.92 -4.94
C GLY A 155 -6.89 -10.52 -4.30
N GLU A 156 -7.13 -9.22 -4.11
CA GLU A 156 -8.41 -8.71 -3.56
C GLU A 156 -9.61 -9.06 -4.44
N ILE A 157 -9.47 -8.95 -5.76
CA ILE A 157 -10.52 -9.35 -6.71
C ILE A 157 -10.82 -10.84 -6.59
N LEU A 158 -9.79 -11.69 -6.49
CA LEU A 158 -9.97 -13.14 -6.31
C LEU A 158 -10.66 -13.48 -4.98
N MET A 159 -10.33 -12.75 -3.91
CA MET A 159 -11.02 -12.87 -2.61
C MET A 159 -12.51 -12.52 -2.73
N LEU A 160 -12.83 -11.41 -3.41
CA LEU A 160 -14.21 -10.96 -3.64
C LEU A 160 -15.00 -11.97 -4.47
N ILE A 161 -14.41 -12.48 -5.56
CA ILE A 161 -15.02 -13.51 -6.41
C ILE A 161 -15.32 -14.76 -5.57
N ARG A 162 -14.37 -15.23 -4.77
CA ARG A 162 -14.56 -16.39 -3.89
C ARG A 162 -15.68 -16.16 -2.87
N ALA A 163 -15.69 -15.01 -2.20
CA ALA A 163 -16.75 -14.67 -1.26
C ALA A 163 -18.14 -14.59 -1.93
N ALA A 164 -18.20 -14.15 -3.18
CA ALA A 164 -19.43 -14.11 -3.95
C ALA A 164 -19.95 -15.52 -4.28
N TYR A 165 -19.04 -16.46 -4.62
CA TYR A 165 -19.38 -17.88 -4.79
C TYR A 165 -19.85 -18.55 -3.49
N GLU A 166 -19.31 -18.14 -2.34
CA GLU A 166 -19.68 -18.67 -1.01
C GLU A 166 -20.99 -18.08 -0.45
N GLY A 167 -21.84 -17.50 -1.31
CA GLY A 167 -23.20 -17.08 -0.95
C GLY A 167 -23.36 -15.61 -0.57
N ARG A 168 -22.41 -14.75 -0.93
CA ARG A 168 -22.54 -13.28 -0.77
C ARG A 168 -22.68 -12.57 -2.12
N PRO A 169 -23.82 -12.73 -2.84
CA PRO A 169 -23.96 -12.26 -4.22
C PRO A 169 -23.85 -10.73 -4.36
N LEU A 170 -24.13 -9.95 -3.31
CA LEU A 170 -23.93 -8.49 -3.32
C LEU A 170 -22.45 -8.11 -3.54
N VAL A 171 -21.52 -9.01 -3.24
CA VAL A 171 -20.07 -8.81 -3.49
C VAL A 171 -19.77 -8.73 -4.99
N TYR A 172 -20.60 -9.31 -5.87
CA TYR A 172 -20.43 -9.14 -7.33
C TYR A 172 -20.51 -7.67 -7.76
N ILE A 173 -21.29 -6.84 -7.06
CA ILE A 173 -21.35 -5.40 -7.31
C ILE A 173 -19.99 -4.77 -6.99
N ALA A 174 -19.36 -5.15 -5.87
CA ALA A 174 -18.03 -4.67 -5.51
C ALA A 174 -16.98 -5.10 -6.53
N VAL A 175 -17.04 -6.35 -7.03
CA VAL A 175 -16.18 -6.84 -8.12
C VAL A 175 -16.38 -6.02 -9.39
N ALA A 176 -17.62 -5.72 -9.77
CA ALA A 176 -17.93 -4.95 -10.97
C ALA A 176 -17.47 -3.48 -10.88
N LEU A 177 -17.51 -2.89 -9.68
CA LEU A 177 -17.03 -1.53 -9.44
C LEU A 177 -15.51 -1.43 -9.29
N TRP A 178 -14.84 -2.54 -8.99
CA TRP A 178 -13.40 -2.58 -8.74
C TRP A 178 -12.53 -2.00 -9.88
N PRO A 179 -12.77 -2.33 -11.16
CA PRO A 179 -12.00 -1.77 -12.27
C PRO A 179 -12.06 -0.24 -12.36
N VAL A 180 -13.18 0.37 -11.96
CA VAL A 180 -13.36 1.83 -11.99
C VAL A 180 -12.39 2.51 -11.02
N GLY A 181 -12.31 2.00 -9.79
CA GLY A 181 -11.36 2.49 -8.79
C GLY A 181 -9.91 2.19 -9.20
N PHE A 182 -9.63 0.96 -9.62
CA PHE A 182 -8.29 0.52 -10.01
C PHE A 182 -7.72 1.33 -11.17
N TYR A 183 -8.51 1.58 -12.23
CA TYR A 183 -8.05 2.31 -13.41
C TYR A 183 -7.58 3.73 -13.06
N SER A 184 -8.36 4.46 -12.26
CA SER A 184 -8.02 5.82 -11.83
C SER A 184 -6.69 5.84 -11.06
N LEU A 185 -6.51 4.91 -10.11
CA LEU A 185 -5.31 4.81 -9.29
C LEU A 185 -4.09 4.36 -10.11
N MET A 186 -4.25 3.36 -10.97
CA MET A 186 -3.17 2.85 -11.81
C MET A 186 -2.70 3.90 -12.81
N LYS A 187 -3.64 4.63 -13.43
CA LYS A 187 -3.32 5.76 -14.31
C LYS A 187 -2.45 6.78 -13.60
N GLN A 188 -2.80 7.17 -12.37
CA GLN A 188 -1.98 8.10 -11.58
C GLN A 188 -0.56 7.57 -11.32
N LEU A 189 -0.40 6.30 -10.98
CA LEU A 189 0.92 5.70 -10.73
C LEU A 189 1.78 5.67 -11.99
N LEU A 190 1.20 5.30 -13.14
CA LEU A 190 1.89 5.27 -14.42
C LEU A 190 2.26 6.67 -14.90
N GLU A 191 1.39 7.67 -14.71
CA GLU A 191 1.71 9.06 -15.00
C GLU A 191 2.87 9.58 -14.13
N GLN A 192 2.91 9.22 -12.85
CA GLN A 192 4.02 9.58 -11.97
C GLN A 192 5.33 8.95 -12.43
N ARG A 193 5.31 7.67 -12.83
CA ARG A 193 6.47 6.99 -13.42
C ARG A 193 6.93 7.69 -14.70
N ARG A 194 6.00 7.97 -15.62
CA ARG A 194 6.30 8.66 -16.89
C ARG A 194 6.95 10.02 -16.64
N LYS A 195 6.39 10.84 -15.74
CA LYS A 195 6.94 12.15 -15.37
C LYS A 195 8.35 12.04 -14.79
N HIS A 196 8.61 11.02 -13.96
CA HIS A 196 9.94 10.80 -13.41
C HIS A 196 10.96 10.39 -14.47
N LEU A 197 10.63 9.43 -15.33
CA LEU A 197 11.52 8.96 -16.39
C LEU A 197 11.83 10.07 -17.41
N LEU A 198 10.82 10.86 -17.80
CA LEU A 198 11.03 12.01 -18.69
C LEU A 198 11.92 13.09 -18.08
N LYS A 199 11.86 13.31 -16.77
CA LYS A 199 12.73 14.27 -16.08
C LYS A 199 14.19 13.81 -16.12
N ASN A 200 14.45 12.51 -15.94
CA ASN A 200 15.80 11.96 -15.94
C ASN A 200 16.42 11.86 -17.34
N ASN A 201 15.60 11.83 -18.40
CA ASN A 201 16.07 11.74 -19.79
C ASN A 201 16.33 13.09 -20.46
N LYS A 202 16.02 14.23 -19.82
CA LYS A 202 16.40 15.54 -20.39
C LYS A 202 17.91 15.72 -20.21
N PRO A 203 18.70 15.89 -21.30
CA PRO A 203 20.10 16.21 -21.16
C PRO A 203 20.23 17.50 -20.36
N GLU A 204 21.11 17.52 -19.36
CA GLU A 204 21.53 18.76 -18.73
C GLU A 204 22.16 19.63 -19.82
N VAL A 205 21.38 20.55 -20.38
CA VAL A 205 21.92 21.66 -21.14
C VAL A 205 22.73 22.47 -20.13
N LYS A 206 24.02 22.18 -20.05
CA LYS A 206 24.98 23.00 -19.31
C LYS A 206 24.84 24.41 -19.87
N ARG A 207 24.22 25.32 -19.09
CA ARG A 207 24.35 26.75 -19.34
C ARG A 207 25.81 27.07 -19.05
N VAL A 208 26.57 27.22 -20.12
CA VAL A 208 27.90 27.83 -20.13
C VAL A 208 27.72 29.32 -19.90
#